data_AF-J9FL06-F1
#
_entry.id   AF-J9FL06-F1
#
_cell.length_a   1.000
_cell.length_b   1.000
_cell.length_c   1.000
_cell.angle_alpha   90.00
_cell.angle_beta   90.00
_cell.angle_gamma   90.00
#
_symmetry.space_group_name_H-M   'P 1'
#
loop_
_entity.id
_entity.type
_entity.pdbx_description
1 polymer ?
#
loop_
_entity_poly.entity_id
_entity_poly.type
_entity_poly.pdbx_seq_one_letter_code
_entity_poly.pdbx_strand_id
1 'polypeptide(L)'
;MKKQAIIMSFSGIYEEENFYKNMEADWLDFRQVSGVNGYCCDDAKEEIRRKIQDYDHQGIHFLDSGNYHYLTKFWLEKVKESCSLIVFDHHTDMQESAFFAMLSCGSWIREVLETNSFVQEVCVVGPPKSAVEQCEPELASKVVFLTQEELKAGKMEAWQSFLENREE
;
A
#
# COMPACT_ATOMS: atom_id res chain seq x y z
N MET A 1 -23.58 3.50 4.64
CA MET A 1 -22.81 3.60 5.89
C MET A 1 -21.89 4.80 5.78
N LYS A 2 -21.67 5.57 6.86
CA LYS A 2 -20.66 6.65 6.84
C LYS A 2 -19.30 5.99 6.58
N LYS A 3 -18.54 6.49 5.61
CA LYS A 3 -17.15 6.07 5.40
C LYS A 3 -16.36 6.48 6.64
N GLN A 4 -15.87 5.50 7.38
CA GLN A 4 -15.15 5.70 8.63
C GLN A 4 -13.66 5.92 8.32
N ALA A 5 -13.01 6.82 9.07
CA ALA A 5 -11.57 6.91 9.03
C ALA A 5 -10.95 5.99 10.09
N ILE A 6 -9.80 5.39 9.79
CA ILE A 6 -9.06 4.53 10.71
C ILE A 6 -7.65 5.08 10.83
N ILE A 7 -7.16 5.24 12.06
CA ILE A 7 -5.80 5.67 12.35
C ILE A 7 -5.08 4.51 13.02
N MET A 8 -4.12 3.92 12.32
CA MET A 8 -3.28 2.85 12.85
C MET A 8 -1.97 3.46 13.39
N SER A 9 -1.83 3.52 14.71
CA SER A 9 -0.68 4.16 15.36
C SER A 9 0.34 3.12 15.80
N PHE A 10 1.48 3.08 15.12
CA PHE A 10 2.62 2.20 15.43
C PHE A 10 3.79 2.96 16.04
N SER A 11 4.15 4.12 15.48
CA SER A 11 5.25 4.96 15.98
C SER A 11 4.82 5.95 17.06
N GLY A 12 3.52 6.26 17.12
CA GLY A 12 2.99 7.33 17.97
C GLY A 12 3.04 8.72 17.32
N ILE A 13 3.51 8.85 16.07
CA ILE A 13 3.67 10.15 15.39
C ILE A 13 2.38 10.98 15.35
N TYR A 14 1.21 10.33 15.28
CA TYR A 14 -0.07 11.01 15.24
C TYR A 14 -0.40 11.81 16.52
N GLU A 15 0.26 11.55 17.65
CA GLU A 15 0.10 12.37 18.85
C GLU A 15 0.62 13.81 18.66
N GLU A 16 1.53 14.00 17.70
CA GLU A 16 2.11 15.31 17.35
C GLU A 16 1.33 16.02 16.22
N GLU A 17 0.34 15.33 15.62
CA GLU A 17 -0.41 15.80 14.47
C GLU A 17 -1.79 16.34 14.83
N ASN A 18 -2.37 17.19 13.96
CA ASN A 18 -3.66 17.84 14.21
C ASN A 18 -4.73 17.57 13.14
N PHE A 19 -4.39 16.92 12.01
CA PHE A 19 -5.29 16.77 10.86
C PHE A 19 -6.58 16.00 11.20
N TYR A 20 -6.52 15.08 12.17
CA TYR A 20 -7.63 14.22 12.56
C TYR A 20 -8.60 14.86 13.57
N LYS A 21 -8.29 16.03 14.13
CA LYS A 21 -9.10 16.65 15.20
C LYS A 21 -10.54 16.99 14.78
N ASN A 22 -10.77 17.17 13.49
CA ASN A 22 -12.09 17.46 12.92
C ASN A 22 -12.66 16.26 12.14
N MET A 23 -12.18 15.05 12.42
CA MET A 23 -12.54 13.82 11.73
C MET A 23 -13.05 12.78 12.72
N GLU A 24 -14.11 12.07 12.35
CA GLU A 24 -14.57 10.88 13.06
C GLU A 24 -13.67 9.71 12.63
N ALA A 25 -12.73 9.33 13.49
CA ALA A 25 -11.73 8.31 13.21
C ALA A 25 -11.58 7.33 14.38
N ASP A 26 -11.50 6.04 14.06
CA ASP A 26 -11.17 5.00 15.04
C ASP A 26 -9.67 4.84 15.16
N TRP A 27 -9.17 4.84 16.39
CA TRP A 27 -7.75 4.73 16.70
C TRP A 27 -7.40 3.30 17.07
N LEU A 28 -6.52 2.70 16.28
CA LEU A 28 -5.96 1.38 16.52
C LEU A 28 -4.53 1.53 17.01
N ASP A 29 -4.30 1.22 18.29
CA ASP A 29 -2.99 1.32 18.92
C ASP A 29 -2.17 0.03 18.74
N PHE A 30 -1.02 0.17 18.09
CA PHE A 30 -0.03 -0.87 17.82
C PHE A 30 1.34 -0.56 18.40
N ARG A 31 1.50 0.48 19.23
CA ARG A 31 2.82 0.91 19.77
C ARG A 31 3.54 -0.14 20.62
N GLN A 32 2.81 -1.14 21.10
CA GLN A 32 3.35 -2.26 21.88
C GLN A 32 3.69 -3.50 21.04
N VAL A 33 3.41 -3.47 19.73
CA VAL A 33 3.70 -4.59 18.82
C VAL A 33 5.15 -4.47 18.35
N SER A 34 5.91 -5.56 18.52
CA SER A 34 7.30 -5.64 18.07
C SER A 34 7.39 -6.22 16.66
N GLY A 35 8.52 -6.02 15.97
CA GLY A 35 8.75 -6.61 14.65
C GLY A 35 7.87 -6.02 13.54
N VAL A 36 7.61 -4.71 13.59
CA VAL A 36 6.71 -3.97 12.68
C VAL A 36 7.37 -2.81 11.92
N ASN A 37 8.60 -2.42 12.27
CA ASN A 37 9.23 -1.23 11.70
C ASN A 37 9.95 -1.55 10.38
N GLY A 38 9.36 -1.19 9.24
CA GLY A 38 9.89 -1.47 7.90
C GLY A 38 9.76 -2.94 7.46
N TYR A 39 9.62 -3.85 8.41
CA TYR A 39 9.38 -5.28 8.23
C TYR A 39 8.29 -5.74 9.19
N CYS A 40 7.56 -6.78 8.82
CA CYS A 40 6.47 -7.35 9.62
C CYS A 40 6.71 -8.86 9.85
N CYS A 41 6.99 -9.23 11.10
CA CYS A 41 7.10 -10.64 11.50
C CYS A 41 5.72 -11.33 11.54
N ASP A 42 5.70 -12.66 11.50
CA ASP A 42 4.44 -13.40 11.42
C ASP A 42 3.52 -13.18 12.64
N ASP A 43 4.07 -13.12 13.86
CA ASP A 43 3.31 -12.80 15.07
C ASP A 43 2.62 -11.42 14.95
N ALA A 44 3.33 -10.42 14.41
CA ALA A 44 2.78 -9.09 14.19
C ALA A 44 1.69 -9.10 13.10
N LYS A 45 1.85 -9.89 12.02
CA LYS A 45 0.83 -10.05 10.97
C LYS A 45 -0.47 -10.58 11.58
N GLU A 46 -0.39 -11.58 12.46
CA GLU A 46 -1.56 -12.15 13.15
C GLU A 46 -2.24 -11.13 14.06
N GLU A 47 -1.47 -10.38 14.86
CA GLU A 47 -2.03 -9.36 15.73
C GLU A 47 -2.73 -8.24 14.92
N ILE A 48 -2.12 -7.80 13.82
CA ILE A 48 -2.70 -6.80 12.92
C ILE A 48 -4.03 -7.29 12.36
N ARG A 49 -4.06 -8.50 11.78
CA ARG A 49 -5.29 -9.10 11.24
C ARG A 49 -6.38 -9.20 12.30
N ARG A 50 -6.03 -9.65 13.51
CA ARG A 50 -6.98 -9.76 14.63
C ARG A 50 -7.56 -8.40 15.02
N LYS A 51 -6.74 -7.35 15.10
CA LYS A 51 -7.19 -6.00 15.49
C LYS A 51 -8.06 -5.33 14.41
N ILE A 52 -7.83 -5.61 13.12
CA ILE A 52 -8.62 -5.04 12.01
C ILE A 52 -9.78 -5.93 11.55
N GLN A 53 -10.00 -7.10 12.17
CA GLN A 53 -10.93 -8.12 11.67
C GLN A 53 -12.36 -7.59 11.47
N ASP A 54 -12.84 -6.78 12.43
CA ASP A 54 -14.22 -6.28 12.51
C ASP A 54 -14.42 -4.96 11.75
N TYR A 55 -13.35 -4.38 11.22
CA TYR A 55 -13.38 -3.15 10.44
C TYR A 55 -13.69 -3.44 8.97
N ASP A 56 -14.40 -2.54 8.30
CA ASP A 56 -14.53 -2.59 6.84
C ASP A 56 -13.24 -2.06 6.17
N HIS A 57 -12.95 -2.54 4.97
CA HIS A 57 -11.87 -2.03 4.13
C HIS A 57 -12.20 -0.68 3.48
N GLN A 58 -13.49 -0.31 3.42
CA GLN A 58 -13.95 0.93 2.81
C GLN A 58 -13.74 2.12 3.74
N GLY A 59 -12.93 3.09 3.31
CA GLY A 59 -12.71 4.30 4.11
C GLY A 59 -11.39 4.98 3.77
N ILE A 60 -10.96 5.82 4.70
CA ILE A 60 -9.63 6.43 4.67
C ILE A 60 -8.84 5.81 5.83
N HIS A 61 -7.74 5.13 5.51
CA HIS A 61 -6.88 4.49 6.51
C HIS A 61 -5.54 5.22 6.57
N PHE A 62 -5.20 5.72 7.75
CA PHE A 62 -3.90 6.31 8.06
C PHE A 62 -3.02 5.20 8.66
N LEU A 63 -1.91 4.89 7.97
CA LEU A 63 -1.11 3.68 8.20
C LEU A 63 0.21 3.94 8.95
N ASP A 64 0.32 5.08 9.64
CA ASP A 64 1.57 5.61 10.21
C ASP A 64 2.53 6.16 9.13
N SER A 65 3.82 6.32 9.46
CA SER A 65 4.88 6.76 8.57
C SER A 65 5.16 5.76 7.43
N GLY A 66 5.99 6.16 6.44
CA GLY A 66 6.32 5.33 5.28
C GLY A 66 6.93 3.95 5.61
N ASN A 67 7.47 3.75 6.82
CA ASN A 67 7.95 2.43 7.25
C ASN A 67 6.83 1.39 7.39
N TYR A 68 5.57 1.82 7.44
CA TYR A 68 4.41 0.98 7.72
C TYR A 68 3.44 0.87 6.54
N HIS A 69 3.75 1.44 5.38
CA HIS A 69 2.82 1.40 4.23
C HIS A 69 2.51 0.00 3.71
N TYR A 70 3.30 -1.01 4.11
CA TYR A 70 3.04 -2.42 3.85
C TYR A 70 1.71 -2.88 4.47
N LEU A 71 1.19 -2.15 5.46
CA LEU A 71 -0.12 -2.40 6.06
C LEU A 71 -1.27 -2.37 5.04
N THR A 72 -1.07 -1.68 3.92
CA THR A 72 -1.98 -1.70 2.76
C THR A 72 -2.33 -3.12 2.34
N LYS A 73 -1.36 -4.06 2.39
CA LYS A 73 -1.60 -5.47 2.07
C LYS A 73 -2.71 -6.09 2.91
N PHE A 74 -2.74 -5.84 4.23
CA PHE A 74 -3.78 -6.41 5.11
C PHE A 74 -5.17 -5.84 4.83
N TRP A 75 -5.25 -4.58 4.40
CA TRP A 75 -6.52 -3.99 3.97
C TRP A 75 -6.98 -4.56 2.63
N LEU A 76 -6.07 -4.76 1.68
CA LEU A 76 -6.36 -5.41 0.41
C LEU A 76 -6.80 -6.87 0.55
N GLU A 77 -6.32 -7.60 1.58
CA GLU A 77 -6.79 -8.95 1.90
C GLU A 77 -8.31 -9.00 2.19
N LYS A 78 -8.91 -7.87 2.58
CA LYS A 78 -10.34 -7.75 2.91
C LYS A 78 -11.20 -7.41 1.69
N VAL A 79 -10.60 -6.98 0.57
CA VAL A 79 -11.30 -6.79 -0.71
C VAL A 79 -11.59 -8.15 -1.33
N LYS A 80 -12.86 -8.45 -1.62
CA LYS A 80 -13.33 -9.75 -2.14
C LYS A 80 -13.96 -9.65 -3.54
N GLU A 81 -13.63 -8.58 -4.27
CA GLU A 81 -14.06 -8.33 -5.64
C GLU A 81 -12.88 -7.80 -6.45
N SER A 82 -12.90 -8.02 -7.76
CA SER A 82 -11.82 -7.55 -8.64
C SER A 82 -11.67 -6.03 -8.55
N CYS A 83 -10.44 -5.57 -8.31
CA CYS A 83 -10.13 -4.15 -8.20
C CYS A 83 -8.79 -3.79 -8.84
N SER A 84 -8.66 -2.53 -9.23
CA SER A 84 -7.36 -1.93 -9.59
C SER A 84 -6.82 -1.12 -8.41
N LEU A 85 -5.51 -1.16 -8.20
CA LEU A 85 -4.81 -0.41 -7.17
C LEU A 85 -4.04 0.75 -7.79
N ILE A 86 -4.20 1.96 -7.23
CA ILE A 86 -3.38 3.13 -7.60
C ILE A 86 -2.53 3.51 -6.40
N VAL A 87 -1.23 3.58 -6.60
CA VAL A 87 -0.25 3.92 -5.57
C VAL A 87 0.49 5.18 -5.99
N PHE A 88 0.48 6.19 -5.12
CA PHE A 88 1.31 7.37 -5.29
C PHE A 88 2.51 7.26 -4.36
N ASP A 89 3.66 6.89 -4.91
CA ASP A 89 4.90 6.71 -4.16
C ASP A 89 6.12 7.01 -5.03
N HIS A 90 7.21 7.39 -4.38
CA HIS A 90 8.52 7.51 -5.01
C HIS A 90 9.19 6.14 -5.21
N HIS A 91 8.78 5.11 -4.46
CA HIS A 91 9.33 3.77 -4.54
C HIS A 91 8.42 2.86 -5.37
N THR A 92 9.00 1.81 -5.93
CA THR A 92 8.23 0.78 -6.64
C THR A 92 7.63 -0.26 -5.69
N ASP A 93 8.19 -0.41 -4.49
CA ASP A 93 7.83 -1.41 -3.46
C ASP A 93 7.70 -2.86 -3.99
N MET A 94 8.50 -3.15 -5.01
CA MET A 94 8.55 -4.45 -5.70
C MET A 94 9.90 -5.14 -5.53
N GLN A 95 10.72 -4.69 -4.58
CA GLN A 95 12.01 -5.32 -4.32
C GLN A 95 11.81 -6.70 -3.70
N GLU A 96 12.73 -7.62 -3.96
CA GLU A 96 12.79 -8.85 -3.18
C GLU A 96 13.13 -8.49 -1.72
N SER A 97 12.41 -9.08 -0.77
CA SER A 97 12.65 -8.79 0.64
C SER A 97 14.04 -9.30 1.04
N ALA A 98 14.81 -8.46 1.76
CA ALA A 98 16.13 -8.82 2.26
C ALA A 98 16.09 -9.99 3.25
N PHE A 99 14.93 -10.22 3.88
CA PHE A 99 14.64 -11.39 4.70
C PHE A 99 13.61 -12.25 3.96
N PHE A 100 14.05 -13.44 3.52
CA PHE A 100 13.22 -14.34 2.73
C PHE A 100 11.82 -14.52 3.38
N ALA A 101 10.78 -14.28 2.58
CA ALA A 101 9.37 -14.39 2.95
C ALA A 101 8.84 -13.42 4.03
N MET A 102 9.60 -12.38 4.42
CA MET A 102 9.11 -11.36 5.36
C MET A 102 8.56 -10.15 4.61
N LEU A 103 7.32 -9.77 4.95
CA LEU A 103 6.67 -8.57 4.44
C LEU A 103 7.43 -7.32 4.88
N SER A 104 7.67 -6.41 3.94
CA SER A 104 8.43 -5.19 4.18
C SER A 104 7.83 -3.99 3.47
N CYS A 105 8.22 -2.79 3.88
CA CYS A 105 7.90 -1.57 3.15
C CYS A 105 8.46 -1.60 1.71
N GLY A 106 9.56 -2.29 1.43
CA GLY A 106 10.13 -2.35 0.08
C GLY A 106 9.56 -3.44 -0.84
N SER A 107 8.70 -4.34 -0.33
CA SER A 107 8.26 -5.54 -1.04
C SER A 107 6.74 -5.75 -1.08
N TRP A 108 5.94 -4.85 -0.48
CA TRP A 108 4.52 -5.11 -0.28
C TRP A 108 3.72 -5.15 -1.58
N ILE A 109 4.07 -4.37 -2.61
CA ILE A 109 3.39 -4.43 -3.92
C ILE A 109 3.70 -5.76 -4.60
N ARG A 110 4.96 -6.22 -4.54
CA ARG A 110 5.34 -7.56 -5.01
C ARG A 110 4.48 -8.64 -4.33
N GLU A 111 4.38 -8.61 -3.00
CA GLU A 111 3.56 -9.60 -2.28
C GLU A 111 2.08 -9.52 -2.63
N VAL A 112 1.52 -8.32 -2.86
CA VAL A 112 0.13 -8.16 -3.31
C VAL A 112 -0.05 -8.80 -4.69
N LEU A 113 0.85 -8.53 -5.64
CA LEU A 113 0.80 -9.11 -6.99
C LEU A 113 0.95 -10.65 -6.99
N GLU A 114 1.69 -11.19 -6.04
CA GLU A 114 1.93 -12.64 -5.92
C GLU A 114 0.80 -13.38 -5.18
N THR A 115 0.12 -12.71 -4.23
CA THR A 115 -0.79 -13.40 -3.29
C THR A 115 -2.25 -12.96 -3.34
N ASN A 116 -2.56 -11.80 -3.92
CA ASN A 116 -3.92 -11.27 -3.95
C ASN A 116 -4.53 -11.33 -5.36
N SER A 117 -5.33 -12.37 -5.59
CA SER A 117 -5.99 -12.60 -6.88
C SER A 117 -7.11 -11.61 -7.21
N PHE A 118 -7.51 -10.73 -6.29
CA PHE A 118 -8.53 -9.69 -6.55
C PHE A 118 -7.91 -8.42 -7.12
N VAL A 119 -6.64 -8.14 -6.83
CA VAL A 119 -5.91 -7.00 -7.41
C VAL A 119 -5.48 -7.38 -8.83
N GLN A 120 -6.26 -6.96 -9.84
CA GLN A 120 -5.99 -7.32 -11.24
C GLN A 120 -4.86 -6.48 -11.84
N GLU A 121 -4.79 -5.22 -11.44
CA GLU A 121 -3.89 -4.24 -12.01
C GLU A 121 -3.39 -3.30 -10.92
N VAL A 122 -2.14 -2.88 -11.05
CA VAL A 122 -1.53 -1.87 -10.18
C VAL A 122 -0.98 -0.76 -11.04
N CYS A 123 -1.27 0.49 -10.68
CA CYS A 123 -0.60 1.66 -11.23
C CYS A 123 0.24 2.33 -10.14
N VAL A 124 1.56 2.47 -10.37
CA VAL A 124 2.46 3.15 -9.43
C VAL A 124 2.92 4.46 -10.06
N VAL A 125 2.58 5.55 -9.40
CA VAL A 125 2.79 6.92 -9.85
C VAL A 125 3.85 7.60 -8.99
N GLY A 126 4.92 8.07 -9.63
CA GLY A 126 6.01 8.81 -8.98
C GLY A 126 7.40 8.16 -8.92
N PRO A 127 7.62 6.85 -9.17
CA PRO A 127 8.98 6.31 -9.06
C PRO A 127 9.88 6.83 -10.18
N PRO A 128 11.19 7.02 -9.90
CA PRO A 128 12.12 7.42 -10.94
C PRO A 128 12.28 6.27 -11.94
N LYS A 129 12.47 6.61 -13.23
CA LYS A 129 12.62 5.61 -14.29
C LYS A 129 13.70 4.56 -13.98
N SER A 130 14.81 4.98 -13.37
CA SER A 130 15.91 4.08 -13.00
C SER A 130 15.52 3.02 -11.95
N ALA A 131 14.54 3.29 -11.08
CA ALA A 131 14.02 2.30 -10.13
C ALA A 131 13.09 1.30 -10.82
N VAL A 132 12.28 1.78 -11.77
CA VAL A 132 11.42 0.91 -12.59
C VAL A 132 12.25 -0.06 -13.43
N GLU A 133 13.35 0.41 -14.03
CA GLU A 133 14.27 -0.42 -14.84
C GLU A 133 14.98 -1.54 -14.03
N GLN A 134 15.00 -1.44 -12.70
CA GLN A 134 15.57 -2.46 -11.81
C GLN A 134 14.55 -3.51 -11.36
N CYS A 135 13.26 -3.32 -11.66
CA CYS A 135 12.22 -4.26 -11.28
C CYS A 135 12.33 -5.55 -12.11
N GLU A 136 11.96 -6.68 -11.50
CA GLU A 136 11.89 -7.97 -12.18
C GLU A 136 10.93 -7.88 -13.39
N PRO A 137 11.36 -8.20 -14.62
CA PRO A 137 10.56 -7.94 -15.83
C PRO A 137 9.17 -8.59 -15.82
N GLU A 138 9.05 -9.81 -15.28
CA GLU A 138 7.77 -10.51 -15.19
C GLU A 138 6.79 -9.80 -14.26
N LEU A 139 7.25 -9.31 -13.12
CA LEU A 139 6.42 -8.53 -12.18
C LEU A 139 6.13 -7.13 -12.72
N ALA A 140 7.13 -6.45 -13.31
CA ALA A 140 6.97 -5.13 -13.89
C ALA A 140 5.92 -5.10 -15.01
N SER A 141 5.77 -6.19 -15.76
CA SER A 141 4.74 -6.30 -16.81
C SER A 141 3.29 -6.24 -16.29
N LYS A 142 3.08 -6.49 -14.98
CA LYS A 142 1.77 -6.43 -14.32
C LYS A 142 1.46 -5.05 -13.71
N VAL A 143 2.36 -4.10 -13.85
CA VAL A 143 2.27 -2.77 -13.23
C VAL A 143 2.39 -1.69 -14.28
N VAL A 144 1.44 -0.75 -14.27
CA VAL A 144 1.54 0.47 -15.06
C VAL A 144 2.32 1.50 -14.25
N PHE A 145 3.53 1.83 -14.70
CA PHE A 145 4.31 2.89 -14.09
C PHE A 145 4.04 4.23 -14.75
N LEU A 146 3.84 5.26 -13.94
CA LEU A 146 3.91 6.65 -14.36
C LEU A 146 5.11 7.28 -13.65
N THR A 147 6.23 7.35 -14.36
CA THR A 147 7.52 7.73 -13.76
C THR A 147 7.58 9.22 -13.42
N GLN A 148 8.46 9.58 -12.49
CA GLN A 148 8.72 10.97 -12.15
C GLN A 148 9.08 11.81 -13.38
N GLU A 149 9.85 11.26 -14.30
CA GLU A 149 10.28 11.90 -15.54
C GLU A 149 9.10 12.14 -16.50
N GLU A 150 8.19 11.18 -16.63
CA GLU A 150 6.97 11.32 -17.44
C GLU A 150 6.05 12.39 -16.85
N LEU A 151 5.83 12.37 -15.53
CA LEU A 151 5.07 13.41 -14.83
C LEU A 151 5.64 14.81 -15.08
N LYS A 152 6.96 14.98 -14.97
CA LYS A 152 7.65 16.25 -15.25
C LYS A 152 7.52 16.69 -16.70
N ALA A 153 7.49 15.73 -17.63
CA ALA A 153 7.33 15.99 -19.05
C ALA A 153 5.86 16.17 -19.48
N GLY A 154 4.89 16.01 -18.55
CA GLY A 154 3.46 16.04 -18.86
C GLY A 154 2.98 14.86 -19.72
N LYS A 155 3.73 13.76 -19.73
CA LYS A 155 3.39 12.53 -20.45
C LYS A 155 2.45 11.70 -19.59
N MET A 156 1.21 11.54 -20.04
CA MET A 156 0.12 10.91 -19.29
C MET A 156 -0.49 9.71 -20.02
N GLU A 157 0.13 9.24 -21.10
CA GLU A 157 -0.40 8.18 -21.96
C GLU A 157 -0.60 6.86 -21.19
N ALA A 158 0.38 6.48 -20.36
CA ALA A 158 0.28 5.29 -19.51
C ALA A 158 -0.87 5.40 -18.49
N TRP A 159 -1.04 6.59 -17.88
CA TRP A 159 -2.14 6.88 -16.96
C TRP A 159 -3.49 6.81 -17.65
N GLN A 160 -3.61 7.42 -18.83
CA GLN A 160 -4.84 7.41 -19.63
C GLN A 160 -5.21 5.96 -20.00
N SER A 161 -4.25 5.18 -20.51
CA SER A 161 -4.48 3.77 -20.83
C SER A 161 -4.94 2.97 -19.61
N PHE A 162 -4.36 3.18 -18.44
CA PHE A 162 -4.79 2.52 -17.20
C PHE A 162 -6.22 2.92 -16.75
N LEU A 163 -6.66 4.15 -17.07
CA LEU A 163 -8.03 4.57 -16.79
C LEU A 163 -9.04 4.11 -17.86
N GLU A 164 -8.60 3.96 -19.11
CA GLU A 164 -9.43 3.62 -20.27
C GLU A 164 -9.62 2.11 -20.46
N ASN A 165 -8.70 1.27 -20.00
CA ASN A 165 -8.84 -0.20 -19.98
C ASN A 165 -10.00 -0.72 -19.08
N ARG A 166 -10.92 0.17 -18.67
CA ARG A 166 -12.05 -0.06 -17.77
C ARG A 166 -13.40 -0.20 -18.48
N GLU A 167 -13.42 -0.14 -19.81
CA GLU A 167 -14.63 -0.36 -20.62
C GLU A 167 -14.76 -1.84 -21.05
N GLU A 168 -14.87 -2.78 -20.10
CA GLU A 168 -15.41 -4.13 -20.37
C GLU A 168 -16.31 -4.63 -19.22
#